data_AF-A0A957NZ51-F1
#
_entry.id   AF-A0A957NZ51-F1
#
_cell.length_a   1.000
_cell.length_b   1.000
_cell.length_c   1.000
_cell.angle_alpha   90.00
_cell.angle_beta   90.00
_cell.angle_gamma   90.00
#
_symmetry.space_group_name_H-M   'P 1'
#
loop_
_entity.id
_entity.type
_entity.pdbx_description
1 polymer ?
#
loop_
_entity_poly.entity_id
_entity_poly.type
_entity_poly.pdbx_seq_one_letter_code
_entity_poly.pdbx_strand_id
1 'polypeptide(L)'
;MHFHSSILTPNLQKREPVIQILDAALDAVDPYRAVLNALHVHNGVMHVGEGQYVLDEYKRIFVLGAGKAGAPMTQAIETLLGERITDGLVVTKTDHGGPTRFVQLVEASHPVPDEA
;
A
#
# COMPACT_ATOMS: atom_id res chain seq x y z
N MET A 1 -34.11 -22.64 19.05
CA MET A 1 -33.42 -21.37 18.72
C MET A 1 -34.48 -20.33 18.43
N HIS A 2 -34.55 -19.25 19.21
CA HIS A 2 -35.46 -18.14 18.93
C HIS A 2 -34.69 -17.03 18.22
N PHE A 3 -35.16 -16.67 17.02
CA PHE A 3 -34.68 -15.50 16.31
C PHE A 3 -35.28 -14.25 16.96
N HIS A 4 -34.44 -13.39 17.52
CA HIS A 4 -34.86 -12.08 18.02
C HIS A 4 -34.87 -11.07 16.86
N SER A 5 -36.05 -10.64 16.42
CA SER A 5 -36.19 -9.67 15.33
C SER A 5 -35.55 -8.30 15.62
N SER A 6 -35.26 -8.00 16.90
CA SER A 6 -34.55 -6.80 17.31
C SER A 6 -33.12 -6.71 16.76
N ILE A 7 -32.50 -7.81 16.31
CA ILE A 7 -31.19 -7.76 15.65
C ILE A 7 -31.23 -7.01 14.31
N LEU A 8 -32.40 -6.98 13.65
CA LEU A 8 -32.59 -6.31 12.37
C LEU A 8 -32.86 -4.81 12.55
N THR A 9 -33.08 -4.35 13.79
CA THR A 9 -33.38 -2.94 14.08
C THR A 9 -32.07 -2.15 14.20
N PRO A 10 -31.88 -1.06 13.44
CA PRO A 10 -30.68 -0.23 13.54
C PRO A 10 -30.48 0.29 14.97
N ASN A 11 -29.34 -0.03 15.58
CA ASN A 11 -28.95 0.50 16.89
C ASN A 11 -27.78 1.47 16.72
N LEU A 12 -28.07 2.76 16.68
CA LEU A 12 -27.07 3.80 16.42
C LEU A 12 -25.96 3.84 17.49
N GLN A 13 -26.31 3.61 18.76
CA GLN A 13 -25.34 3.59 19.86
C GLN A 13 -24.34 2.42 19.74
N LYS A 14 -24.79 1.26 19.24
CA LYS A 14 -23.90 0.12 18.99
C LYS A 14 -23.18 0.20 17.65
N ARG A 15 -23.75 0.91 16.67
CA ARG A 15 -23.17 1.07 15.33
C ARG A 15 -21.88 1.89 15.38
N GLU A 16 -21.83 2.94 16.21
CA GLU A 16 -20.68 3.83 16.30
C GLU A 16 -19.38 3.10 16.69
N PRO A 17 -19.31 2.32 17.80
CA PRO A 17 -18.11 1.54 18.11
C PRO A 17 -17.74 0.51 17.04
N VAL A 18 -18.73 -0.09 16.37
CA VAL A 18 -18.48 -1.08 15.31
C VAL A 18 -17.83 -0.43 14.09
N ILE A 19 -18.30 0.75 13.69
CA ILE A 19 -17.69 1.51 12.58
C ILE A 19 -16.26 1.92 12.97
N GLN A 20 -16.04 2.41 14.19
CA GLN A 20 -14.70 2.77 14.64
C GLN A 20 -13.71 1.61 14.60
N ILE A 21 -14.15 0.40 15.00
CA ILE A 21 -13.33 -0.81 14.89
C ILE A 21 -13.06 -1.17 13.42
N LEU A 22 -14.08 -1.09 12.56
CA LEU A 22 -13.94 -1.37 11.13
C LEU A 22 -12.97 -0.39 10.46
N ASP A 23 -13.13 0.90 10.71
CA ASP A 23 -12.28 1.96 10.16
C ASP A 23 -10.83 1.76 10.63
N ALA A 24 -10.61 1.48 11.92
CA ALA A 24 -9.27 1.17 12.43
C ALA A 24 -8.66 -0.06 11.76
N ALA A 25 -9.47 -1.10 11.48
CA ALA A 25 -8.99 -2.29 10.79
C ALA A 25 -8.64 -2.01 9.32
N LEU A 26 -9.44 -1.21 8.61
CA LEU A 26 -9.17 -0.80 7.24
C LEU A 26 -7.93 0.11 7.16
N ASP A 27 -7.82 1.08 8.07
CA ASP A 27 -6.68 1.98 8.18
C ASP A 27 -5.37 1.24 8.46
N ALA A 28 -5.42 0.18 9.27
CA ALA A 28 -4.24 -0.63 9.59
C ALA A 28 -3.72 -1.44 8.39
N VAL A 29 -4.56 -1.71 7.39
CA VAL A 29 -4.21 -2.47 6.18
C VAL A 29 -4.21 -1.62 4.91
N ASP A 30 -4.35 -0.29 5.04
CA ASP A 30 -4.19 0.62 3.93
C ASP A 30 -2.78 0.45 3.31
N PRO A 31 -2.65 0.13 2.00
CA PRO A 31 -1.35 -0.24 1.44
C PRO A 31 -0.30 0.88 1.48
N TYR A 32 -0.73 2.13 1.30
CA TYR A 32 0.17 3.28 1.35
C TYR A 32 0.74 3.45 2.77
N ARG A 33 -0.13 3.48 3.78
CA ARG A 33 0.26 3.57 5.19
C ARG A 33 1.06 2.36 5.64
N ALA A 34 0.71 1.15 5.20
CA ALA A 34 1.44 -0.07 5.54
C ALA A 34 2.91 0.01 5.11
N VAL A 35 3.17 0.54 3.90
CA VAL A 35 4.56 0.78 3.43
C VAL A 35 5.27 1.82 4.30
N LEU A 36 4.64 2.95 4.59
CA LEU A 36 5.23 4.00 5.44
C LEU A 36 5.47 3.56 6.89
N ASN A 37 4.69 2.61 7.40
CA ASN A 37 4.86 2.03 8.73
C ASN A 37 5.96 0.96 8.76
N ALA A 38 6.17 0.26 7.65
CA ALA A 38 7.19 -0.78 7.54
C ALA A 38 8.57 -0.22 7.15
N LEU A 39 8.60 0.92 6.46
CA LEU A 39 9.79 1.56 5.92
C LEU A 39 9.93 2.99 6.43
N HIS A 40 11.09 3.30 6.99
CA HIS A 40 11.40 4.65 7.45
C HIS A 40 12.74 5.09 6.89
N VAL A 41 12.83 6.36 6.46
CA VAL A 41 14.10 6.95 6.03
C VAL A 41 14.46 8.08 6.98
N HIS A 42 15.60 7.98 7.64
CA HIS A 42 16.11 9.00 8.55
C HIS A 42 17.60 9.19 8.32
N ASN A 43 18.04 10.44 8.14
CA ASN A 43 19.44 10.80 7.88
C ASN A 43 20.12 9.97 6.77
N GLY A 44 19.39 9.71 5.67
CA GLY A 44 19.90 8.93 4.54
C GLY A 44 19.97 7.42 4.78
N VAL A 45 19.52 6.92 5.93
CA VAL A 45 19.43 5.49 6.23
C VAL A 45 17.99 5.03 6.11
N MET A 46 17.74 4.02 5.29
CA MET A 46 16.45 3.33 5.19
C MET A 46 16.41 2.15 6.17
N HIS A 47 15.38 2.11 6.99
CA HIS A 47 15.10 1.04 7.93
C HIS A 47 13.97 0.17 7.41
N VAL A 48 14.17 -1.15 7.42
CA VAL A 48 13.20 -2.15 6.94
C VAL A 48 13.17 -3.31 7.93
N GLY A 49 12.16 -3.34 8.81
CA GLY A 49 12.18 -4.28 9.95
C GLY A 49 13.46 -4.10 10.78
N GLU A 50 14.28 -5.15 10.89
CA GLU A 50 15.57 -5.11 11.57
C GLU A 50 16.74 -4.66 10.65
N GLY A 51 16.51 -4.57 9.33
CA GLY A 51 17.50 -4.19 8.34
C GLY A 51 17.72 -2.68 8.26
N GLN A 52 18.97 -2.28 7.96
CA GLN A 52 19.36 -0.88 7.77
C GLN A 52 20.22 -0.73 6.52
N TYR A 53 19.93 0.29 5.71
CA TYR A 53 20.58 0.51 4.43
C TYR A 53 20.96 2.00 4.30
N VAL A 54 22.25 2.29 4.26
CA VAL A 54 22.76 3.65 4.01
C VAL A 54 22.58 3.96 2.52
N LEU A 55 21.62 4.81 2.17
CA LEU A 55 21.19 5.00 0.78
C LEU A 55 22.30 5.57 -0.10
N ASP A 56 23.19 6.38 0.45
CA ASP A 56 24.30 7.02 -0.28
C ASP A 56 25.40 6.02 -0.67
N GLU A 57 25.42 4.81 -0.11
CA GLU A 57 26.32 3.72 -0.54
C GLU A 57 25.89 3.11 -1.88
N TYR A 58 24.65 3.38 -2.31
CA TYR A 58 24.08 2.84 -3.54
C TYR A 58 24.08 3.89 -4.64
N LYS A 59 24.75 3.56 -5.75
CA LYS A 59 24.74 4.43 -6.94
C LYS A 59 23.39 4.49 -7.64
N ARG A 60 22.58 3.43 -7.52
CA ARG A 60 21.29 3.29 -8.19
C ARG A 60 20.32 2.53 -7.30
N ILE A 61 19.08 3.00 -7.25
CA ILE A 61 17.98 2.37 -6.51
C ILE A 61 16.86 2.08 -7.49
N PHE A 62 16.42 0.83 -7.55
CA PHE A 62 15.34 0.39 -8.42
C PHE A 62 14.13 -0.05 -7.61
N VAL A 63 12.93 0.28 -8.10
CA VAL A 63 11.67 -0.17 -7.49
C VAL A 63 11.01 -1.17 -8.41
N LEU A 64 10.80 -2.40 -7.91
CA LEU A 64 10.11 -3.46 -8.62
C LEU A 64 8.98 -3.98 -7.76
N GLY A 65 7.85 -4.33 -8.38
CA GLY A 65 6.71 -4.86 -7.64
C GLY A 65 5.59 -5.34 -8.53
N ALA A 66 4.63 -6.03 -7.92
CA ALA A 66 3.41 -6.44 -8.59
C ALA A 66 2.25 -6.56 -7.59
N GLY A 67 1.02 -6.41 -8.08
CA GLY A 67 -0.21 -6.68 -7.32
C GLY A 67 -1.25 -5.56 -7.39
N LYS A 68 -2.47 -5.85 -6.94
CA LYS A 68 -3.62 -4.91 -6.99
C LYS A 68 -3.40 -3.62 -6.19
N ALA A 69 -2.54 -3.68 -5.17
CA ALA A 69 -2.15 -2.53 -4.37
C ALA A 69 -0.84 -1.87 -4.86
N GLY A 70 -0.35 -2.27 -6.05
CA GLY A 70 0.91 -1.79 -6.59
C GLY A 70 0.98 -0.27 -6.69
N ALA A 71 -0.08 0.39 -7.15
CA ALA A 71 -0.11 1.86 -7.24
C ALA A 71 0.10 2.56 -5.88
N PRO A 72 -0.75 2.38 -4.85
CA PRO A 72 -0.56 3.06 -3.57
C PRO A 72 0.73 2.66 -2.84
N MET A 73 1.18 1.40 -2.95
CA MET A 73 2.47 1.00 -2.38
C MET A 73 3.64 1.72 -3.06
N THR A 74 3.60 1.87 -4.39
CA THR A 74 4.64 2.58 -5.15
C THR A 74 4.69 4.06 -4.77
N GLN A 75 3.54 4.71 -4.63
CA GLN A 75 3.45 6.11 -4.20
C GLN A 75 4.10 6.35 -2.82
N ALA A 76 3.94 5.41 -1.89
CA ALA A 76 4.59 5.48 -0.59
C ALA A 76 6.13 5.37 -0.71
N ILE A 77 6.63 4.47 -1.56
CA ILE A 77 8.06 4.35 -1.86
C ILE A 77 8.62 5.62 -2.49
N GLU A 78 7.92 6.21 -3.46
CA GLU A 78 8.31 7.48 -4.08
C GLU A 78 8.33 8.63 -3.07
N THR A 79 7.41 8.63 -2.11
CA THR A 79 7.39 9.61 -1.02
C THR A 79 8.62 9.48 -0.12
N LEU A 80 9.07 8.25 0.18
CA LEU A 80 10.22 7.98 1.04
C LEU A 80 11.57 8.24 0.35
N LEU A 81 11.69 7.84 -0.91
CA LEU A 81 12.97 7.83 -1.62
C LEU A 81 13.14 9.00 -2.59
N GLY A 82 12.04 9.52 -3.15
CA GLY A 82 12.05 10.64 -4.08
C GLY A 82 13.04 10.44 -5.23
N GLU A 83 13.83 11.48 -5.49
CA GLU A 83 14.81 11.53 -6.59
C GLU A 83 15.98 10.55 -6.43
N ARG A 84 16.07 9.82 -5.32
CA ARG A 84 17.03 8.71 -5.19
C ARG A 84 16.63 7.48 -6.01
N ILE A 85 15.35 7.36 -6.39
CA ILE A 85 14.89 6.31 -7.29
C ILE A 85 15.48 6.57 -8.67
N THR A 86 16.23 5.59 -9.17
CA THR A 86 16.84 5.64 -10.50
C THR A 86 15.83 5.28 -11.58
N ASP A 87 15.06 4.22 -11.37
CA ASP A 87 14.02 3.74 -12.28
C ASP A 87 13.16 2.68 -11.56
N GLY A 88 12.08 2.24 -12.18
CA GLY A 88 11.31 1.12 -11.67
C GLY A 88 10.17 0.69 -12.57
N LEU A 89 9.66 -0.51 -12.29
CA LEU A 89 8.49 -1.08 -12.95
C LEU A 89 7.62 -1.80 -11.93
N VAL A 90 6.34 -1.44 -11.89
CA VAL A 90 5.36 -2.10 -11.04
C VAL A 90 4.14 -2.49 -11.86
N VAL A 91 3.75 -3.76 -11.78
CA VAL A 91 2.57 -4.30 -12.48
C VAL A 91 1.36 -4.31 -11.54
N THR A 92 0.27 -3.67 -11.91
CA THR A 92 -0.99 -3.72 -11.17
C THR A 92 -2.12 -4.27 -12.03
N LYS A 93 -3.27 -4.52 -11.41
CA LYS A 93 -4.44 -4.99 -12.15
C LYS A 93 -4.99 -3.85 -12.99
N THR A 94 -5.55 -4.14 -14.17
CA THR A 94 -6.40 -3.21 -14.92
C THR A 94 -7.38 -2.45 -14.01
N ASP A 95 -7.51 -1.14 -14.24
CA ASP A 95 -8.31 -0.20 -13.47
C ASP A 95 -7.85 -0.01 -12.01
N HIS A 96 -6.63 -0.44 -11.66
CA HIS A 96 -6.03 -0.23 -10.32
C HIS A 96 -4.77 0.65 -10.38
N GLY A 97 -4.54 1.31 -11.52
CA GLY A 97 -3.49 2.28 -11.72
C GLY A 97 -3.56 3.50 -10.80
N GLY A 98 -2.53 4.34 -10.87
CA GLY A 98 -2.45 5.59 -10.14
C GLY A 98 -1.24 6.41 -10.56
N PRO A 99 -1.18 7.69 -10.19
CA PRO A 99 -0.05 8.53 -10.54
C PRO A 99 1.23 8.08 -9.82
N THR A 100 2.32 7.99 -10.57
CA THR A 100 3.70 7.78 -10.09
C THR A 100 4.62 8.74 -10.86
N ARG A 101 5.78 9.07 -10.29
CA ARG A 101 6.74 10.04 -10.86
C ARG A 101 8.03 9.41 -11.38
N PHE A 102 8.54 8.40 -10.69
CA PHE A 102 9.84 7.78 -10.93
C PHE A 102 9.71 6.32 -11.36
N VAL A 103 8.61 5.66 -11.02
CA VAL A 103 8.36 4.24 -11.29
C VAL A 103 7.30 4.10 -12.36
N GLN A 104 7.59 3.34 -13.42
CA GLN A 104 6.59 3.01 -14.42
C GLN A 104 5.56 2.05 -13.83
N LEU A 105 4.28 2.41 -13.93
CA LEU A 105 3.19 1.53 -13.56
C LEU A 105 2.57 0.92 -14.83
N VAL A 106 2.50 -0.41 -14.89
CA VAL A 106 1.87 -1.15 -15.98
C VAL A 106 0.64 -1.85 -15.44
N GLU A 107 -0.45 -1.82 -16.20
CA GLU A 107 -1.67 -2.55 -15.87
C GLU A 107 -1.76 -3.84 -16.69
N ALA A 108 -2.04 -4.96 -16.03
CA ALA A 108 -2.19 -6.28 -16.64
C ALA A 108 -3.44 -7.01 -16.12
N SER A 109 -3.90 -8.03 -16.83
CA SER A 109 -5.15 -8.73 -16.48
C SER A 109 -5.02 -9.64 -15.26
N HIS A 110 -6.12 -9.77 -14.51
CA HIS A 110 -6.29 -10.74 -13.42
C HIS A 110 -7.79 -11.09 -13.28
N PRO A 111 -8.17 -12.38 -13.13
CA PRO A 111 -7.35 -13.51 -12.68
C PRO A 111 -6.65 -14.33 -13.76
N VAL A 112 -7.03 -14.15 -15.03
CA VAL A 112 -6.37 -14.83 -16.15
C VAL A 112 -5.29 -13.89 -16.70
N PRO A 113 -4.03 -14.33 -16.87
CA PRO A 113 -2.95 -13.50 -17.44
C PRO A 113 -3.14 -13.17 -18.92
N ASP A 114 -2.53 -12.06 -19.35
CA ASP A 114 -2.43 -11.60 -20.73
C ASP A 114 -0.95 -11.32 -21.11
N GLU A 115 -0.72 -10.70 -22.27
CA GLU A 115 0.62 -10.39 -22.80
C GLU A 115 1.23 -9.09 -22.23
N ALA A 116 0.50 -8.36 -21.38
CA ALA A 116 0.90 -7.06 -20.84
C ALA A 116 2.11 -7.14 -19.91
#